data_AF-A0A350F342-F1
#
_entry.id   AF-A0A350F342-F1
#
_cell.length_a   1.000
_cell.length_b   1.000
_cell.length_c   1.000
_cell.angle_alpha   90.00
_cell.angle_beta   90.00
_cell.angle_gamma   90.00
#
_symmetry.space_group_name_H-M   'P 1'
#
loop_
_entity.id
_entity.type
_entity.pdbx_description
1 polymer ?
#
loop_
_entity_poly.entity_id
_entity_poly.type
_entity_poly.pdbx_seq_one_letter_code
_entity_poly.pdbx_strand_id
1 'polypeptide(L)'
;DPGNRYYWRQNRKRLDFEGMRDSLLAIAGNLDSTMGGQAVSIEGADYAPRRSLYGFIDRQNLPGMFRTFDLASPDTTSPGRFTTTVPQQALFL
;
A
#
# COMPACT_ATOMS: atom_id res chain seq x y z
N ASP A 1 -1.32 30.77 5.15
CA ASP A 1 -2.69 30.27 4.94
C ASP A 1 -2.78 28.80 5.37
N PRO A 2 -3.46 28.49 6.49
CA PRO A 2 -3.66 27.12 6.97
C PRO A 2 -4.40 26.23 5.97
N GLY A 3 -5.32 26.81 5.19
CA GLY A 3 -6.21 26.10 4.27
C GLY A 3 -5.57 25.74 2.92
N ASN A 4 -4.31 26.14 2.68
CA ASN A 4 -3.61 25.87 1.41
C ASN A 4 -4.41 26.29 0.16
N ARG A 5 -5.11 27.41 0.25
CA ARG A 5 -6.03 27.98 -0.75
C ARG A 5 -5.35 28.31 -2.09
N TYR A 6 -4.04 28.61 -2.04
CA TYR A 6 -3.22 28.87 -3.23
C TYR A 6 -2.36 27.66 -3.64
N TYR A 7 -2.59 26.47 -3.06
CA TYR A 7 -1.93 25.22 -3.41
C TYR A 7 -0.39 25.26 -3.43
N TRP A 8 0.22 26.08 -2.59
CA TRP A 8 1.68 26.22 -2.50
C TRP A 8 2.36 24.99 -1.85
N ARG A 9 1.59 24.12 -1.19
CA ARG A 9 2.03 22.83 -0.66
C ARG A 9 1.04 21.73 -1.01
N GLN A 10 1.44 20.47 -0.88
CA GLN A 10 0.50 19.36 -0.96
C GLN A 10 -0.29 19.24 0.35
N ASN A 11 -1.61 19.02 0.27
CA ASN A 11 -2.42 18.70 1.45
C ASN A 11 -1.98 17.35 2.02
N ARG A 12 -1.78 17.27 3.34
CA ARG A 12 -1.46 16.01 4.01
C ARG A 12 -2.61 15.04 3.79
N LYS A 13 -2.31 13.94 3.11
CA LYS A 13 -3.21 12.80 2.94
C LYS A 13 -2.57 11.62 3.64
N ARG A 14 -3.39 10.77 4.24
CA ARG A 14 -2.93 9.47 4.70
C ARG A 14 -2.42 8.69 3.48
N LEU A 15 -1.31 7.99 3.65
CA LEU A 15 -0.74 7.15 2.61
C LEU A 15 -1.23 5.71 2.82
N ASP A 16 -1.73 5.11 1.75
CA ASP A 16 -2.08 3.69 1.74
C ASP A 16 -0.82 2.82 1.68
N PHE A 17 -0.96 1.53 1.99
CA PHE A 17 0.15 0.58 1.95
C PHE A 17 0.87 0.58 0.59
N GLU A 18 0.09 0.53 -0.48
CA GLU A 18 0.60 0.47 -1.85
C GLU A 18 1.41 1.73 -2.19
N GLY A 19 0.90 2.89 -1.79
CA GLY A 19 1.60 4.16 -1.97
C GLY A 19 2.89 4.25 -1.16
N MET A 20 2.87 3.76 0.09
CA MET A 20 4.05 3.72 0.95
C MET A 20 5.13 2.80 0.40
N ARG A 21 4.78 1.54 0.10
CA ARG A 21 5.71 0.52 -0.40
C ARG A 21 6.28 0.90 -1.77
N ASP A 22 5.44 1.33 -2.71
CA ASP A 22 5.90 1.72 -4.05
C ASP A 22 6.81 2.95 -3.98
N SER A 23 6.56 3.90 -3.07
CA SER A 23 7.43 5.06 -2.87
C SER A 23 8.80 4.65 -2.31
N LEU A 24 8.84 3.74 -1.33
CA LEU A 24 10.09 3.22 -0.78
C LEU A 24 10.91 2.48 -1.84
N LEU A 25 10.26 1.62 -2.63
CA LEU A 25 10.91 0.92 -3.74
C LEU A 25 11.43 1.86 -4.83
N ALA A 26 10.66 2.91 -5.14
CA ALA A 26 11.07 3.91 -6.13
C ALA A 26 12.30 4.69 -5.65
N ILE A 27 12.30 5.14 -4.39
CA ILE A 27 13.43 5.88 -3.79
C ILE A 27 14.68 4.99 -3.70
N ALA A 28 14.51 3.70 -3.39
CA ALA A 28 15.61 2.73 -3.36
C ALA A 28 16.16 2.38 -4.76
N GLY A 29 15.50 2.80 -5.85
CA GLY A 29 15.90 2.46 -7.22
C GLY A 29 15.59 1.01 -7.63
N ASN A 30 14.82 0.28 -6.84
CA ASN A 30 14.52 -1.14 -7.06
C ASN A 30 13.15 -1.36 -7.72
N LEU A 31 12.31 -0.33 -7.82
CA LEU A 31 10.94 -0.48 -8.32
C LEU A 31 10.90 -0.98 -9.77
N ASP A 32 10.34 -2.18 -9.95
CA ASP A 32 9.97 -2.70 -11.25
C ASP A 32 8.58 -2.14 -11.66
N SER A 33 8.60 -1.30 -12.70
CA SER A 33 7.42 -0.64 -13.29
C SER A 33 6.82 -1.38 -14.48
N THR A 34 7.23 -2.62 -14.76
CA THR A 34 6.67 -3.42 -15.86
C THR A 34 5.16 -3.61 -15.72
N MET A 35 4.43 -3.26 -16.79
CA MET A 35 2.97 -3.36 -16.83
C MET A 35 2.50 -4.74 -17.28
N GLY A 36 1.50 -5.28 -16.59
CA GLY A 36 0.86 -6.56 -16.92
C GLY A 36 1.69 -7.79 -16.52
N GLY A 37 1.16 -9.00 -16.72
CA GLY A 37 1.82 -10.25 -16.33
C GLY A 37 1.31 -10.82 -15.01
N GLN A 38 1.97 -11.87 -14.51
CA GLN A 38 1.55 -12.60 -13.33
C GLN A 38 1.80 -11.83 -12.04
N ALA A 39 0.91 -12.05 -11.07
CA ALA A 39 1.10 -11.55 -9.71
C ALA A 39 2.29 -12.24 -9.05
N VAL A 40 3.02 -11.51 -8.22
CA VAL A 40 4.24 -11.97 -7.55
C VAL A 40 4.09 -11.85 -6.05
N SER A 41 4.76 -12.72 -5.29
CA SER A 41 4.79 -12.56 -3.84
C SER A 41 5.54 -11.27 -3.50
N ILE A 42 4.87 -10.39 -2.74
CA ILE A 42 5.47 -9.14 -2.22
C ILE A 42 5.91 -9.29 -0.76
N GLU A 43 5.80 -10.51 -0.24
CA GLU A 43 6.23 -10.93 1.09
C GLU A 43 7.05 -12.23 1.00
N GLY A 44 7.88 -12.50 2.00
CA GLY A 44 8.70 -13.70 2.08
C GLY A 44 10.12 -13.54 1.52
N ALA A 45 10.84 -14.67 1.43
CA ALA A 45 12.24 -14.72 1.03
C ALA A 45 12.45 -14.33 -0.45
N ASP A 46 11.49 -14.66 -1.32
CA ASP A 46 11.50 -14.31 -2.75
C ASP A 46 10.78 -12.97 -2.99
N TYR A 47 11.20 -11.94 -2.25
CA TYR A 47 10.63 -10.61 -2.37
C TYR A 47 10.89 -10.02 -3.76
N ALA A 48 9.83 -9.86 -4.56
CA ALA A 48 9.92 -9.18 -5.84
C ALA A 48 9.69 -7.66 -5.65
N PRO A 49 10.59 -6.79 -6.14
CA PRO A 49 10.47 -5.34 -6.01
C PRO A 49 9.50 -4.74 -7.05
N ARG A 50 8.42 -5.48 -7.35
CA ARG A 50 7.37 -5.10 -8.28
C ARG A 50 6.37 -4.18 -7.61
N ARG A 51 5.72 -3.30 -8.39
CA ARG A 51 4.59 -2.47 -7.90
C ARG A 51 3.58 -3.29 -7.12
N SER A 52 3.12 -2.76 -6.00
CA SER A 52 2.21 -3.42 -5.06
C SER A 52 0.88 -3.83 -5.70
N LEU A 53 0.47 -3.17 -6.79
CA LEU A 53 -0.66 -3.55 -7.64
C LEU A 53 -0.56 -4.98 -8.20
N TYR A 54 0.66 -5.46 -8.45
CA TYR A 54 0.93 -6.82 -8.93
C TYR A 54 1.28 -7.78 -7.80
N GLY A 55 1.01 -7.41 -6.54
CA GLY A 55 1.17 -8.29 -5.40
C GLY A 55 0.17 -9.44 -5.43
N PHE A 56 0.67 -10.65 -5.20
CA PHE A 56 -0.16 -11.82 -4.99
C PHE A 56 -0.87 -11.71 -3.63
N ILE A 57 -2.17 -11.94 -3.64
CA ILE A 57 -3.02 -11.94 -2.44
C ILE A 57 -3.62 -13.33 -2.28
N ASP A 58 -3.22 -14.03 -1.22
CA ASP A 58 -3.94 -15.20 -0.74
C ASP A 58 -5.19 -14.73 0.02
N ARG A 59 -6.36 -15.12 -0.47
CA ARG A 59 -7.62 -14.72 0.15
C ARG A 59 -7.83 -15.41 1.49
N GLN A 60 -7.49 -16.70 1.59
CA GLN A 60 -7.67 -17.51 2.79
C GLN A 60 -6.69 -17.11 3.91
N ASN A 61 -5.51 -16.63 3.53
CA ASN A 61 -4.46 -16.27 4.46
C ASN A 61 -3.88 -14.89 4.14
N LEU A 62 -4.70 -13.85 4.32
CA LEU A 62 -4.24 -12.48 4.14
C LEU A 62 -3.26 -12.09 5.28
N PRO A 63 -2.01 -11.71 4.93
CA PRO A 63 -1.01 -11.27 5.91
C PRO A 63 -1.47 -10.11 6.79
N GLY A 64 -0.97 -10.09 8.02
CA GLY A 64 -1.35 -9.08 9.02
C GLY A 64 -1.06 -7.64 8.59
N MET A 65 0.02 -7.42 7.82
CA MET A 65 0.41 -6.08 7.37
C MET A 65 -0.65 -5.43 6.46
N PHE A 66 -1.30 -6.18 5.57
CA PHE A 66 -2.40 -5.64 4.76
C PHE A 66 -3.60 -5.22 5.61
N ARG A 67 -3.89 -5.96 6.67
CA ARG A 67 -4.98 -5.62 7.60
C ARG A 67 -4.66 -4.34 8.37
N THR A 68 -3.40 -4.15 8.77
CA THR A 68 -2.96 -2.93 9.45
C THR A 68 -3.21 -1.69 8.60
N PHE A 69 -3.09 -1.77 7.27
CA PHE A 69 -3.33 -0.64 6.36
C PHE A 69 -4.72 -0.61 5.74
N ASP A 70 -5.71 -1.21 6.40
CA ASP A 70 -7.11 -1.26 5.97
C ASP A 70 -7.29 -1.77 4.52
N LEU A 71 -6.50 -2.77 4.09
CA LEU A 71 -6.78 -3.41 2.81
C LEU A 71 -8.20 -4.01 2.84
N ALA A 72 -8.93 -3.84 1.73
CA ALA A 72 -10.25 -4.44 1.60
C ALA A 72 -10.17 -5.96 1.75
N SER A 73 -11.07 -6.53 2.55
CA SER A 73 -11.16 -7.98 2.74
C SER A 73 -11.43 -8.65 1.38
N PRO A 74 -10.59 -9.61 0.94
CA PRO A 74 -10.79 -10.30 -0.33
C PRO A 74 -11.86 -11.41 -0.25
N ASP A 75 -12.23 -11.83 0.96
CA ASP A 75 -13.20 -12.91 1.21
C ASP A 75 -14.66 -12.43 1.32
N THR A 76 -14.88 -11.12 1.40
CA THR A 76 -16.20 -10.54 1.61
C THR A 76 -16.43 -9.34 0.70
N THR A 77 -17.69 -9.03 0.42
CA THR A 77 -18.04 -7.83 -0.33
C THR A 77 -17.62 -6.58 0.47
N SER A 78 -16.77 -5.75 -0.13
CA SER A 78 -16.34 -4.47 0.43
C SER A 78 -16.82 -3.34 -0.50
N PRO A 79 -17.86 -2.57 -0.13
CA PRO A 79 -18.38 -1.49 -0.98
C PRO A 79 -17.42 -0.30 -1.09
N GLY A 80 -16.38 -0.25 -0.26
CA GLY A 80 -15.35 0.77 -0.25
C GLY A 80 -14.29 0.48 0.80
N ARG A 81 -13.13 1.14 0.69
CA ARG A 81 -12.06 1.02 1.67
C ARG A 81 -12.40 1.86 2.90
N PHE A 82 -12.54 1.21 4.05
CA PHE A 82 -12.68 1.92 5.33
C PHE A 82 -11.31 2.47 5.74
N THR A 83 -11.28 3.68 6.26
CA THR A 83 -10.04 4.30 6.73
C THR A 83 -10.07 4.40 8.24
N THR A 84 -9.18 3.68 8.92
CA THR A 84 -8.96 3.84 10.36
C THR A 84 -7.69 4.65 10.61
N THR A 85 -7.64 5.39 11.71
CA THR A 85 -6.43 6.08 12.17
C THR A 85 -5.92 5.36 13.42
N VAL A 86 -5.18 4.27 13.22
CA VAL A 86 -4.58 3.50 14.31
C VAL A 86 -3.09 3.80 14.46
N PRO A 87 -2.58 3.97 15.70
CA PRO A 87 -1.16 4.26 15.94
C PRO A 87 -0.20 3.20 15.37
N GLN A 88 -0.64 1.94 15.27
CA GLN A 88 0.16 0.83 14.75
C GLN A 88 0.64 1.05 13.32
N GLN A 89 -0.14 1.76 12.48
CA GLN A 89 0.28 2.14 11.13
C GLN A 89 1.48 3.11 11.14
N ALA A 90 1.57 3.98 12.15
CA ALA A 90 2.66 4.93 12.29
C ALA A 90 3.94 4.29 12.85
N LEU A 91 3.84 3.13 13.50
CA LEU A 91 4.97 2.38 14.07
C LEU A 91 5.55 1.33 13.11
N PHE A 92 4.94 1.14 11.93
CA PHE A 92 5.32 0.05 11.02
C PHE A 92 6.75 0.17 10.44
N LEU A 93 7.37 1.35 10.54
CA LEU A 93 8.74 1.66 10.09
C LEU A 93 9.57 2.14 11.28
#